data_AF-A0A3L7SW98-F1
#
_entry.id   AF-A0A3L7SW98-F1
#
_cell.length_a   1.000
_cell.length_b   1.000
_cell.length_c   1.000
_cell.angle_alpha   90.00
_cell.angle_beta   90.00
_cell.angle_gamma   90.00
#
_symmetry.space_group_name_H-M   'P 1'
#
loop_
_entity.id
_entity.type
_entity.pdbx_description
1 polymer ?
#
loop_
_entity_poly.entity_id
_entity_poly.type
_entity_poly.pdbx_seq_one_letter_code
_entity_poly.pdbx_strand_id
1 'polypeptide(L)'
;MNNSHAAVGTRMNARMNTRARSRAQQRGVAVILALIAVSVATLLGLSLATSRDATVATSSNLSKVATARAAAASGIDLASAMLLKADALASLNDATLFNGVSINGANVRAEVRDIETGRPATNESSAIEIIVHAEADGLVQIARAVGRAPMLDAPMRADLDCSEFALLGTSTIALLGDAHVSVWNKSPLAVLGEPVRYGLSSGSATGLNIGRAATLHGCVELRQDSFTQGKEEFEQALATKLCPIPAAIHVPDGPRPERPEGVDAVASLMLDGLVAQSATSSGDARVPARGSATMRGAITIDIGGNFFVERGARMFVEGATVVVVRGNTVIDAGTVEVGQTGSLTIIAIGDLSIDGAFVGGARSDPSEIRDASGQANYDGGASRVMIFSSDQGRVLIADGSVVKGQIYAPQARVDVESLSAVYGRILGKEIVLHEGVALYYDPTLDGRLGWSNAESGIWTESGTVVTAVREVAKLDDTSLLDFAAKTGLEPEPSSIAEASVVTETQTIRDANFDDRLEQVSTESTKNIRMLRKSRLMQRLQELKRAHLESALKSVEGSGSGFVSLGFEAVKGEDD
;
A
#
# COMPACT_ATOMS: atom_id res chain seq x y z
N MET A 1 -16.08 -103.94 -61.07
CA MET A 1 -14.93 -104.58 -60.39
C MET A 1 -15.33 -104.83 -58.95
N ASN A 2 -15.38 -106.11 -58.57
CA ASN A 2 -15.09 -106.74 -57.26
C ASN A 2 -15.63 -106.08 -55.98
N ASN A 3 -16.10 -106.76 -54.93
CA ASN A 3 -16.36 -108.16 -54.57
C ASN A 3 -16.96 -108.02 -53.14
N SER A 4 -18.15 -108.55 -52.83
CA SER A 4 -18.39 -109.86 -52.19
C SER A 4 -18.27 -109.92 -50.65
N HIS A 5 -19.27 -110.58 -50.04
CA HIS A 5 -19.29 -111.31 -48.75
C HIS A 5 -19.40 -110.51 -47.43
N ALA A 6 -20.50 -110.61 -46.68
CA ALA A 6 -20.91 -111.69 -45.73
C ALA A 6 -20.68 -111.18 -44.28
N ALA A 7 -21.41 -111.50 -43.21
CA ALA A 7 -22.49 -112.42 -42.91
C ALA A 7 -23.26 -111.90 -41.67
N VAL A 8 -24.53 -112.31 -41.60
CA VAL A 8 -25.34 -112.73 -40.44
C VAL A 8 -24.65 -112.75 -39.05
N GLY A 9 -25.33 -112.21 -38.03
CA GLY A 9 -24.96 -112.46 -36.63
C GLY A 9 -25.72 -111.67 -35.55
N THR A 10 -26.98 -112.03 -35.34
CA THR A 10 -27.81 -111.96 -34.12
C THR A 10 -27.14 -111.51 -32.79
N ARG A 11 -27.71 -110.52 -32.10
CA ARG A 11 -28.31 -110.69 -30.74
C ARG A 11 -28.89 -109.39 -30.14
N MET A 12 -30.11 -109.59 -29.65
CA MET A 12 -30.98 -108.69 -28.90
C MET A 12 -30.47 -108.38 -27.48
N ASN A 13 -31.00 -107.28 -26.94
CA ASN A 13 -31.20 -106.94 -25.52
C ASN A 13 -30.06 -106.30 -24.74
N ALA A 14 -30.07 -104.96 -24.69
CA ALA A 14 -29.85 -104.16 -23.46
C ALA A 14 -30.04 -102.66 -23.74
N ARG A 15 -31.27 -102.21 -24.00
CA ARG A 15 -31.57 -100.76 -24.10
C ARG A 15 -32.92 -100.42 -23.47
N MET A 16 -33.02 -100.60 -22.16
CA MET A 16 -34.11 -100.02 -21.38
C MET A 16 -33.64 -99.81 -19.93
N ASN A 17 -32.73 -98.85 -19.71
CA ASN A 17 -32.55 -98.26 -18.37
C ASN A 17 -31.81 -96.91 -18.31
N THR A 18 -31.53 -96.23 -19.43
CA THR A 18 -30.75 -94.96 -19.45
C THR A 18 -31.56 -93.70 -19.74
N ARG A 19 -32.90 -93.75 -19.84
CA ARG A 19 -33.74 -92.57 -20.18
C ARG A 19 -34.46 -91.90 -18.99
N ALA A 20 -34.48 -92.51 -17.81
CA ALA A 20 -35.15 -91.92 -16.65
C ALA A 20 -34.27 -90.94 -15.85
N ARG A 21 -32.93 -91.05 -15.93
CA ARG A 21 -32.01 -90.15 -15.20
C ARG A 21 -31.78 -88.79 -15.87
N SER A 22 -31.89 -88.66 -17.21
CA SER A 22 -31.58 -87.40 -17.91
C SER A 22 -32.66 -86.31 -17.77
N ARG A 23 -33.95 -86.68 -17.62
CA ARG A 23 -35.04 -85.70 -17.46
C ARG A 23 -35.09 -85.05 -16.06
N ALA A 24 -34.60 -85.74 -15.02
CA ALA A 24 -34.44 -85.15 -13.69
C ALA A 24 -33.22 -84.23 -13.60
N GLN A 25 -32.11 -84.59 -14.26
CA GLN A 25 -30.89 -83.75 -14.35
C GLN A 25 -31.11 -82.48 -15.19
N GLN A 26 -31.87 -82.54 -16.28
CA GLN A 26 -32.17 -81.36 -17.11
C GLN A 26 -33.10 -80.34 -16.42
N ARG A 27 -34.00 -80.80 -15.53
CA ARG A 27 -34.80 -79.89 -14.70
C ARG A 27 -33.97 -79.22 -13.61
N GLY A 28 -32.98 -79.91 -13.02
CA GLY A 28 -32.06 -79.33 -12.05
C GLY A 28 -31.17 -78.23 -12.66
N VAL A 29 -30.61 -78.46 -13.84
CA VAL A 29 -29.77 -77.47 -14.54
C VAL A 29 -30.58 -76.25 -15.00
N ALA A 30 -31.79 -76.45 -15.50
CA ALA A 30 -32.68 -75.35 -15.89
C ALA A 30 -33.10 -74.48 -14.69
N VAL A 31 -33.37 -75.09 -13.53
CA VAL A 31 -33.69 -74.37 -12.29
C VAL A 31 -32.48 -73.59 -11.77
N ILE A 32 -31.27 -74.16 -11.84
CA ILE A 32 -30.03 -73.46 -11.45
C ILE A 32 -29.76 -72.28 -12.39
N LEU A 33 -29.91 -72.44 -13.71
CA LEU A 33 -29.77 -71.34 -14.68
C LEU A 33 -30.82 -70.25 -14.46
N ALA A 34 -32.07 -70.62 -14.17
CA ALA A 34 -33.12 -69.66 -13.83
C ALA A 34 -32.80 -68.91 -12.53
N LEU A 35 -32.28 -69.59 -11.50
CA LEU A 35 -31.85 -68.96 -10.25
C LEU A 35 -30.67 -68.01 -10.47
N ILE A 36 -29.67 -68.39 -11.28
CA ILE A 36 -28.55 -67.52 -11.64
C ILE A 36 -29.04 -66.30 -12.41
N ALA A 37 -29.95 -66.48 -13.37
CA ALA A 37 -30.52 -65.37 -14.13
C ALA A 37 -31.30 -64.39 -13.23
N VAL A 38 -32.09 -64.91 -12.29
CA VAL A 38 -32.78 -64.09 -11.28
C VAL A 38 -31.79 -63.38 -10.37
N SER A 39 -30.74 -64.06 -9.89
CA SER A 39 -29.68 -63.45 -9.06
C SER A 39 -28.90 -62.36 -9.80
N VAL A 40 -28.58 -62.55 -11.09
CA VAL A 40 -27.91 -61.53 -11.91
C VAL A 40 -28.86 -60.36 -12.17
N ALA A 41 -30.13 -60.63 -12.48
CA ALA A 41 -31.14 -59.59 -12.67
C ALA A 41 -31.39 -58.77 -11.40
N THR A 42 -31.41 -59.40 -10.22
CA THR A 42 -31.56 -58.69 -8.94
C THR A 42 -30.30 -57.90 -8.58
N LEU A 43 -29.10 -58.43 -8.82
CA LEU A 43 -27.84 -57.69 -8.62
C LEU A 43 -27.72 -56.48 -9.55
N LEU A 44 -28.05 -56.63 -10.83
CA LEU A 44 -28.07 -55.52 -11.80
C LEU A 44 -29.16 -54.50 -11.46
N GLY A 45 -30.35 -54.95 -11.05
CA GLY A 45 -31.43 -54.07 -10.60
C GLY A 45 -31.06 -53.27 -9.36
N LEU A 46 -30.41 -53.91 -8.38
CA LEU A 46 -29.93 -53.24 -7.17
C LEU A 46 -28.80 -52.25 -7.48
N SER A 47 -27.86 -52.62 -8.38
CA SER A 47 -26.78 -51.75 -8.84
C SER A 47 -27.29 -50.54 -9.63
N LEU A 48 -28.35 -50.70 -10.43
CA LEU A 48 -28.99 -49.59 -11.15
C LEU A 48 -29.75 -48.67 -10.20
N ALA A 49 -30.43 -49.23 -9.19
CA ALA A 49 -31.10 -48.44 -8.16
C ALA A 49 -30.09 -47.62 -7.34
N THR A 50 -29.00 -48.24 -6.87
CA THR A 50 -27.95 -47.51 -6.13
C THR A 50 -27.22 -46.49 -6.99
N SER A 51 -26.98 -46.79 -8.28
CA SER A 51 -26.41 -45.83 -9.22
C SER A 51 -27.32 -44.64 -9.47
N ARG A 52 -28.64 -44.86 -9.58
CA ARG A 52 -29.63 -43.79 -9.73
C ARG A 52 -29.73 -42.93 -8.48
N ASP A 53 -29.75 -43.54 -7.30
CA ASP A 53 -29.77 -42.82 -6.02
C ASP A 53 -28.50 -41.98 -5.83
N ALA A 54 -27.34 -42.55 -6.17
CA ALA A 54 -26.07 -41.82 -6.17
C ALA A 54 -26.12 -40.64 -7.16
N THR A 55 -26.65 -40.83 -8.37
CA THR A 55 -26.77 -39.77 -9.38
C THR A 55 -27.71 -38.64 -8.92
N VAL A 56 -28.83 -38.97 -8.27
CA VAL A 56 -29.76 -37.98 -7.70
C VAL A 56 -29.11 -37.21 -6.55
N ALA A 57 -28.40 -37.89 -5.65
CA ALA A 57 -27.66 -37.25 -4.57
C ALA A 57 -26.55 -36.32 -5.10
N THR A 58 -25.77 -36.78 -6.09
CA THR A 58 -24.75 -35.95 -6.75
C THR A 58 -25.36 -34.74 -7.45
N SER A 59 -26.47 -34.92 -8.18
CA SER A 59 -27.17 -33.81 -8.84
C SER A 59 -27.73 -32.81 -7.84
N SER A 60 -28.27 -33.27 -6.71
CA SER A 60 -28.76 -32.40 -5.63
C SER A 60 -27.63 -31.60 -5.00
N ASN A 61 -26.50 -32.24 -4.70
CA ASN A 61 -25.32 -31.56 -4.17
C ASN A 61 -24.73 -30.57 -5.16
N LEU A 62 -24.68 -30.90 -6.46
CA LEU A 62 -24.21 -29.98 -7.51
C LEU A 62 -25.10 -28.74 -7.59
N SER A 63 -26.42 -28.92 -7.54
CA SER A 63 -27.38 -27.83 -7.49
C SER A 63 -27.15 -26.93 -6.27
N LYS A 64 -27.01 -27.53 -5.08
CA LYS A 64 -26.74 -26.79 -3.82
C LYS A 64 -25.43 -26.02 -3.86
N VAL A 65 -24.35 -26.62 -4.39
CA VAL A 65 -23.06 -25.93 -4.59
C VAL A 65 -23.22 -24.76 -5.55
N ALA A 66 -23.94 -24.94 -6.66
CA ALA A 66 -24.21 -23.88 -7.62
C ALA A 66 -25.01 -22.73 -6.97
N THR A 67 -26.04 -23.05 -6.19
CA THR A 67 -26.84 -22.08 -5.42
C THR A 67 -25.98 -21.33 -4.41
N ALA A 68 -25.20 -22.03 -3.58
CA ALA A 68 -24.31 -21.41 -2.60
C ALA A 68 -23.25 -20.53 -3.28
N ARG A 69 -22.69 -20.96 -4.42
CA ARG A 69 -21.72 -20.16 -5.18
C ARG A 69 -22.35 -18.90 -5.76
N ALA A 70 -23.53 -19.00 -6.36
CA ALA A 70 -24.26 -17.85 -6.88
C ALA A 70 -24.64 -16.88 -5.75
N ALA A 71 -25.11 -17.39 -4.61
CA ALA A 71 -25.42 -16.60 -3.44
C ALA A 71 -24.18 -15.90 -2.85
N ALA A 72 -23.02 -16.56 -2.83
CA ALA A 72 -21.77 -15.96 -2.40
C ALA A 72 -21.34 -14.81 -3.33
N ALA A 73 -21.47 -14.98 -4.65
CA ALA A 73 -21.19 -13.93 -5.63
C ALA A 73 -22.14 -12.73 -5.47
N SER A 74 -23.46 -12.97 -5.39
CA SER A 74 -24.43 -11.90 -5.12
C SER A 74 -24.25 -11.24 -3.76
N GLY A 75 -23.71 -11.98 -2.78
CA GLY A 75 -23.34 -11.43 -1.48
C GLY A 75 -22.16 -10.47 -1.56
N ILE A 76 -21.23 -10.64 -2.50
CA ILE A 76 -20.15 -9.65 -2.77
C ILE A 76 -20.76 -8.37 -3.33
N ASP A 77 -21.69 -8.47 -4.27
CA ASP A 77 -22.36 -7.30 -4.84
C ASP A 77 -23.13 -6.51 -3.76
N LEU A 78 -23.85 -7.24 -2.89
CA LEU A 78 -24.54 -6.65 -1.74
C LEU A 78 -23.56 -6.00 -0.76
N ALA A 79 -22.47 -6.67 -0.40
CA ALA A 79 -21.45 -6.15 0.50
C ALA A 79 -20.83 -4.86 -0.06
N SER A 80 -20.48 -4.86 -1.34
CA SER A 80 -19.91 -3.69 -2.03
C SER A 80 -20.89 -2.51 -2.00
N ALA A 81 -22.18 -2.75 -2.28
CA ALA A 81 -23.21 -1.72 -2.20
C ALA A 81 -23.44 -1.19 -0.78
N MET A 82 -23.32 -2.03 0.24
CA MET A 82 -23.43 -1.62 1.65
C MET A 82 -22.25 -0.77 2.09
N LEU A 83 -21.03 -1.07 1.61
CA LEU A 83 -19.81 -0.34 1.94
C LEU A 83 -19.79 1.08 1.39
N LEU A 84 -20.55 1.38 0.32
CA LEU A 84 -20.69 2.74 -0.21
C LEU A 84 -21.50 3.67 0.72
N LYS A 85 -22.13 3.16 1.77
CA LYS A 85 -22.85 3.99 2.75
C LYS A 85 -21.87 4.66 3.70
N ALA A 86 -22.20 5.89 4.10
CA ALA A 86 -21.48 6.58 5.16
C ALA A 86 -21.40 5.72 6.43
N ASP A 87 -20.23 5.71 7.06
CA ASP A 87 -19.92 4.99 8.29
C ASP A 87 -20.06 3.45 8.23
N ALA A 88 -20.16 2.85 7.04
CA ALA A 88 -20.28 1.40 6.92
C ALA A 88 -19.15 0.64 7.64
N LEU A 89 -17.90 1.08 7.47
CA LEU A 89 -16.74 0.49 8.14
C LEU A 89 -16.74 0.75 9.65
N ALA A 90 -17.16 1.93 10.10
CA ALA A 90 -17.30 2.25 11.52
C ALA A 90 -18.41 1.45 12.22
N SER A 91 -19.40 0.96 11.46
CA SER A 91 -20.51 0.18 11.97
C SER A 91 -20.25 -1.33 12.04
N LEU A 92 -19.07 -1.80 11.60
CA LEU A 92 -18.71 -3.20 11.63
C LEU A 92 -18.67 -3.73 13.07
N ASN A 93 -19.25 -4.90 13.28
CA ASN A 93 -19.15 -5.63 14.54
C ASN A 93 -18.24 -6.84 14.34
N ASP A 94 -17.03 -6.78 14.88
CA ASP A 94 -16.00 -7.83 14.73
C ASP A 94 -15.83 -8.28 13.26
N ALA A 95 -15.47 -7.34 12.38
CA ALA A 95 -15.37 -7.48 10.92
C ALA A 95 -16.68 -7.81 10.19
N THR A 96 -17.77 -8.13 10.87
CA THR A 96 -19.01 -8.55 10.21
C THR A 96 -19.78 -7.36 9.66
N LEU A 97 -20.00 -7.35 8.34
CA LEU A 97 -20.81 -6.34 7.65
C LEU A 97 -22.30 -6.70 7.68
N PHE A 98 -22.62 -7.97 7.45
CA PHE A 98 -23.96 -8.51 7.64
C PHE A 98 -23.89 -10.01 7.92
N ASN A 99 -24.91 -10.52 8.60
CA ASN A 99 -25.04 -11.93 8.92
C ASN A 99 -26.51 -12.34 8.82
N GLY A 100 -26.78 -13.52 8.24
CA GLY A 100 -28.14 -14.06 8.19
C GLY A 100 -28.99 -13.61 7.00
N VAL A 101 -28.39 -13.06 5.93
CA VAL A 101 -29.14 -12.58 4.76
C VAL A 101 -29.47 -13.74 3.84
N SER A 102 -30.75 -13.97 3.53
CA SER A 102 -31.14 -15.03 2.59
C SER A 102 -31.05 -14.55 1.14
N ILE A 103 -30.25 -15.23 0.33
CA ILE A 103 -30.12 -15.00 -1.12
C ILE A 103 -30.35 -16.34 -1.83
N ASN A 104 -31.40 -16.41 -2.66
CA ASN A 104 -31.76 -17.62 -3.41
C ASN A 104 -31.88 -18.89 -2.55
N GLY A 105 -32.38 -18.77 -1.32
CA GLY A 105 -32.53 -19.88 -0.37
C GLY A 105 -31.25 -20.30 0.35
N ALA A 106 -30.10 -19.69 0.05
CA ALA A 106 -28.88 -19.82 0.83
C ALA A 106 -28.83 -18.73 1.92
N ASN A 107 -28.23 -19.05 3.06
CA ASN A 107 -27.94 -18.11 4.13
C ASN A 107 -26.54 -17.49 3.91
N VAL A 108 -26.44 -16.17 3.91
CA VAL A 108 -25.22 -15.45 3.55
C VAL A 108 -24.75 -14.54 4.69
N ARG A 109 -23.44 -14.55 4.94
CA ARG A 109 -22.74 -13.62 5.83
C ARG A 109 -21.55 -13.01 5.10
N ALA A 110 -21.20 -11.77 5.44
CA ALA A 110 -20.02 -11.09 4.90
C ALA A 110 -19.16 -10.49 6.01
N GLU A 111 -17.86 -10.70 5.90
CA GLU A 111 -16.83 -10.10 6.74
C GLU A 111 -15.98 -9.14 5.89
N VAL A 112 -15.45 -8.08 6.50
CA VAL A 112 -14.59 -7.08 5.86
C VAL A 112 -13.35 -6.88 6.71
N ARG A 113 -12.19 -7.15 6.11
CA ARG A 113 -10.88 -7.07 6.78
C ARG A 113 -9.98 -6.07 6.08
N ASP A 114 -9.13 -5.42 6.83
CA ASP A 114 -8.03 -4.63 6.33
C ASP A 114 -6.96 -5.55 5.71
N ILE A 115 -6.55 -5.28 4.46
CA ILE A 115 -5.59 -6.13 3.75
C ILE A 115 -4.19 -6.05 4.36
N GLU A 116 -3.79 -4.89 4.87
CA GLU A 116 -2.45 -4.66 5.41
C GLU A 116 -2.29 -5.32 6.78
N THR A 117 -3.29 -5.18 7.65
CA THR A 117 -3.20 -5.65 9.04
C THR A 117 -3.86 -7.00 9.28
N GLY A 118 -4.75 -7.45 8.40
CA GLY A 118 -5.58 -8.65 8.57
C GLY A 118 -6.67 -8.54 9.64
N ARG A 119 -6.79 -7.37 10.27
CA ARG A 119 -7.76 -7.06 11.33
C ARG A 119 -9.10 -6.62 10.73
N PRO A 120 -10.19 -6.53 11.51
CA PRO A 120 -11.42 -5.88 11.06
C PRO A 120 -11.13 -4.52 10.42
N ALA A 121 -11.70 -4.26 9.25
CA ALA A 121 -11.51 -2.99 8.57
C ALA A 121 -12.06 -1.82 9.40
N THR A 122 -11.45 -0.65 9.26
CA THR A 122 -11.89 0.59 9.92
C THR A 122 -11.96 1.72 8.89
N ASN A 123 -12.44 2.90 9.28
CA ASN A 123 -12.39 4.07 8.41
C ASN A 123 -10.96 4.51 8.04
N GLU A 124 -9.94 3.98 8.72
CA GLU A 124 -8.53 4.27 8.45
C GLU A 124 -7.89 3.22 7.50
N SER A 125 -8.62 2.15 7.18
CA SER A 125 -8.13 1.12 6.26
C SER A 125 -8.03 1.66 4.83
N SER A 126 -6.88 1.49 4.19
CA SER A 126 -6.67 1.93 2.79
C SER A 126 -7.25 0.94 1.78
N ALA A 127 -7.26 -0.35 2.12
CA ALA A 127 -7.81 -1.40 1.29
C ALA A 127 -8.41 -2.52 2.13
N ILE A 128 -9.39 -3.20 1.55
CA ILE A 128 -10.21 -4.18 2.25
C ILE A 128 -10.36 -5.48 1.45
N GLU A 129 -10.40 -6.59 2.16
CA GLU A 129 -10.85 -7.89 1.68
C GLU A 129 -12.28 -8.12 2.19
N ILE A 130 -13.20 -8.35 1.25
CA ILE A 130 -14.57 -8.78 1.54
C ILE A 130 -14.60 -10.30 1.43
N ILE A 131 -15.00 -10.98 2.51
CA ILE A 131 -15.12 -12.44 2.57
C ILE A 131 -16.59 -12.78 2.78
N VAL A 132 -17.21 -13.38 1.77
CA VAL A 132 -18.61 -13.78 1.80
C VAL A 132 -18.72 -15.29 1.96
N HIS A 133 -19.43 -15.74 2.99
CA HIS A 133 -19.78 -17.14 3.18
C HIS A 133 -21.26 -17.32 2.86
N ALA A 134 -21.58 -18.25 1.97
CA ALA A 134 -22.95 -18.64 1.66
C ALA A 134 -23.15 -20.13 1.98
N GLU A 135 -24.20 -20.44 2.72
CA GLU A 135 -24.58 -21.80 3.10
C GLU A 135 -25.91 -22.20 2.47
N ALA A 136 -25.91 -23.29 1.71
CA ALA A 136 -27.14 -23.92 1.19
C ALA A 136 -27.22 -25.37 1.68
N ASP A 137 -28.17 -25.67 2.55
CA ASP A 137 -28.41 -27.01 3.12
C ASP A 137 -27.13 -27.69 3.66
N GLY A 138 -26.33 -26.98 4.45
CA GLY A 138 -25.09 -27.47 5.05
C GLY A 138 -23.85 -27.45 4.14
N LEU A 139 -23.99 -27.02 2.87
CA LEU A 139 -22.85 -26.78 1.98
C LEU A 139 -22.45 -25.31 2.00
N VAL A 140 -21.22 -25.03 2.42
CA VAL A 140 -20.66 -23.68 2.49
C VAL A 140 -19.82 -23.39 1.25
N GLN A 141 -20.02 -22.22 0.66
CA GLN A 141 -19.15 -21.64 -0.37
C GLN A 141 -18.60 -20.31 0.13
N ILE A 142 -17.34 -20.03 -0.21
CA ILE A 142 -16.66 -18.79 0.15
C ILE A 142 -16.30 -18.06 -1.13
N ALA A 143 -16.70 -16.80 -1.23
CA ALA A 143 -16.26 -15.88 -2.27
C ALA A 143 -15.48 -14.74 -1.62
N ARG A 144 -14.47 -14.24 -2.33
CA ARG A 144 -13.60 -13.16 -1.85
C ARG A 144 -13.47 -12.08 -2.91
N ALA A 145 -13.42 -10.84 -2.48
CA ALA A 145 -13.11 -9.69 -3.31
C ALA A 145 -12.13 -8.78 -2.57
N VAL A 146 -11.22 -8.15 -3.30
CA VAL A 146 -10.31 -7.14 -2.76
C VAL A 146 -10.56 -5.83 -3.47
N GLY A 147 -10.40 -4.73 -2.77
CA GLY A 147 -10.56 -3.39 -3.33
C GLY A 147 -10.09 -2.32 -2.36
N ARG A 148 -10.02 -1.07 -2.85
CA ARG A 148 -9.81 0.08 -1.98
C ARG A 148 -11.00 0.26 -1.06
N ALA A 149 -10.72 0.69 0.17
CA ALA A 149 -11.78 1.10 1.08
C ALA A 149 -12.46 2.36 0.52
N PRO A 150 -13.78 2.53 0.70
CA PRO A 150 -14.46 3.77 0.35
C PRO A 150 -13.92 4.94 1.18
N MET A 151 -13.30 5.93 0.52
CA MET A 151 -12.76 7.13 1.17
C MET A 151 -13.71 8.31 0.95
N LEU A 152 -14.70 8.45 1.82
CA LEU A 152 -15.69 9.54 1.74
C LEU A 152 -15.10 10.92 2.05
N ASP A 153 -13.93 10.95 2.68
CA ASP A 153 -13.17 12.14 3.01
C ASP A 153 -12.07 12.45 1.98
N ALA A 154 -11.92 11.69 0.90
CA ALA A 154 -10.92 11.97 -0.13
C ALA A 154 -10.99 13.41 -0.71
N PRO A 155 -12.18 14.01 -0.93
CA PRO A 155 -12.28 15.41 -1.34
C PRO A 155 -11.81 16.41 -0.28
N MET A 156 -11.63 15.97 0.97
CA MET A 156 -11.17 16.77 2.10
C MET A 156 -9.67 16.63 2.36
N ARG A 157 -8.95 15.83 1.56
CA ARG A 157 -7.53 15.51 1.76
C ARG A 157 -6.75 15.74 0.47
N ALA A 158 -5.47 16.07 0.59
CA ALA A 158 -4.61 16.34 -0.56
C ALA A 158 -3.21 15.76 -0.35
N ASP A 159 -2.79 14.86 -1.24
CA ASP A 159 -1.40 14.40 -1.31
C ASP A 159 -0.55 15.44 -2.05
N LEU A 160 0.25 16.16 -1.27
CA LEU A 160 1.14 17.24 -1.74
C LEU A 160 2.55 16.76 -2.04
N ASP A 161 2.93 15.56 -1.59
CA ASP A 161 4.26 15.00 -1.86
C ASP A 161 4.29 14.04 -3.06
N CYS A 162 3.13 13.77 -3.66
CA CYS A 162 2.99 12.97 -4.87
C CYS A 162 3.41 11.49 -4.65
N SER A 163 2.96 10.91 -3.55
CA SER A 163 3.25 9.53 -3.10
C SER A 163 2.74 8.42 -4.03
N GLU A 164 1.75 8.71 -4.85
CA GLU A 164 1.14 7.80 -5.82
C GLU A 164 2.05 7.43 -7.02
N PHE A 165 3.19 8.09 -7.19
CA PHE A 165 4.12 7.84 -8.30
C PHE A 165 5.36 7.08 -7.84
N ALA A 166 5.73 6.05 -8.59
CA ALA A 166 6.96 5.30 -8.36
C ALA A 166 8.20 6.09 -8.78
N LEU A 167 8.08 6.79 -9.91
CA LEU A 167 9.10 7.63 -10.50
C LEU A 167 8.46 8.93 -10.97
N LEU A 168 8.78 10.05 -10.31
CA LEU A 168 8.35 11.37 -10.75
C LEU A 168 9.56 12.28 -10.99
N GLY A 169 9.80 12.64 -12.25
CA GLY A 169 10.86 13.55 -12.64
C GLY A 169 10.34 14.97 -12.78
N THR A 170 10.96 15.98 -12.15
CA THR A 170 10.59 17.38 -12.43
C THR A 170 11.20 17.90 -13.73
N SER A 171 12.27 17.25 -14.23
CA SER A 171 12.92 17.57 -15.52
C SER A 171 13.11 16.36 -16.43
N THR A 172 13.81 15.31 -15.97
CA THR A 172 14.12 14.14 -16.81
C THR A 172 14.08 12.82 -16.04
N ILE A 173 13.77 11.74 -16.75
CA ILE A 173 13.94 10.37 -16.27
C ILE A 173 14.67 9.56 -17.34
N ALA A 174 15.73 8.87 -16.95
CA ALA A 174 16.48 7.96 -17.80
C ALA A 174 16.55 6.56 -17.16
N LEU A 175 16.05 5.56 -17.87
CA LEU A 175 16.22 4.14 -17.53
C LEU A 175 17.21 3.54 -18.52
N LEU A 176 18.40 3.17 -18.05
CA LEU A 176 19.50 2.72 -18.89
C LEU A 176 19.66 1.20 -18.81
N GLY A 177 20.29 0.61 -19.84
CA GLY A 177 20.57 -0.83 -19.86
C GLY A 177 19.29 -1.66 -19.66
N ASP A 178 19.37 -2.64 -18.77
CA ASP A 178 18.30 -3.53 -18.32
C ASP A 178 17.62 -3.07 -17.01
N ALA A 179 17.68 -1.78 -16.68
CA ALA A 179 17.00 -1.21 -15.51
C ALA A 179 15.53 -1.67 -15.42
N HIS A 180 15.09 -2.01 -14.21
CA HIS A 180 13.78 -2.59 -13.96
C HIS A 180 12.89 -1.67 -13.12
N VAL A 181 11.62 -1.55 -13.48
CA VAL A 181 10.59 -0.91 -12.64
C VAL A 181 9.36 -1.81 -12.60
N SER A 182 8.89 -2.14 -11.40
CA SER A 182 7.65 -2.89 -11.21
C SER A 182 7.00 -2.59 -9.87
N VAL A 183 5.88 -3.25 -9.58
CA VAL A 183 5.32 -3.30 -8.23
C VAL A 183 6.18 -4.17 -7.31
N TRP A 184 6.26 -3.82 -6.03
CA TRP A 184 6.82 -4.67 -4.99
C TRP A 184 5.79 -5.73 -4.60
N ASN A 185 5.96 -6.94 -5.14
CA ASN A 185 4.99 -8.04 -4.96
C ASN A 185 4.76 -8.49 -3.51
N LYS A 186 5.65 -8.12 -2.57
CA LYS A 186 5.48 -8.40 -1.14
C LYS A 186 4.68 -7.31 -0.41
N SER A 187 4.46 -6.15 -1.03
CA SER A 187 3.59 -5.12 -0.46
C SER A 187 2.15 -5.65 -0.37
N PRO A 188 1.45 -5.46 0.77
CA PRO A 188 0.09 -5.96 0.96
C PRO A 188 -0.89 -5.50 -0.13
N LEU A 189 -0.73 -4.27 -0.62
CA LEU A 189 -1.62 -3.70 -1.63
C LEU A 189 -1.26 -4.10 -3.07
N ALA A 190 -0.19 -4.87 -3.29
CA ALA A 190 0.14 -5.38 -4.62
C ALA A 190 -0.97 -6.28 -5.20
N VAL A 191 -1.76 -6.93 -4.34
CA VAL A 191 -2.90 -7.77 -4.75
C VAL A 191 -4.00 -7.00 -5.48
N LEU A 192 -4.07 -5.67 -5.30
CA LEU A 192 -5.05 -4.83 -6.00
C LEU A 192 -4.77 -4.75 -7.51
N GLY A 193 -3.55 -5.08 -7.95
CA GLY A 193 -3.18 -5.04 -9.37
C GLY A 193 -3.21 -3.64 -9.97
N GLU A 194 -3.10 -2.61 -9.14
CA GLU A 194 -3.06 -1.22 -9.57
C GLU A 194 -1.78 -0.93 -10.35
N PRO A 195 -1.85 -0.12 -11.41
CA PRO A 195 -0.70 0.16 -12.24
C PRO A 195 0.32 1.03 -11.52
N VAL A 196 1.60 0.76 -11.77
CA VAL A 196 2.71 1.56 -11.26
C VAL A 196 2.88 2.81 -12.14
N ARG A 197 2.73 3.99 -11.56
CA ARG A 197 2.77 5.25 -12.33
C ARG A 197 4.18 5.83 -12.39
N TYR A 198 4.58 6.28 -13.57
CA TYR A 198 5.84 6.98 -13.78
C TYR A 198 5.71 8.09 -14.82
N GLY A 199 6.51 9.16 -14.70
CA GLY A 199 6.57 10.18 -15.73
C GLY A 199 7.15 11.50 -15.24
N LEU A 200 7.01 12.54 -16.06
CA LEU A 200 7.44 13.88 -15.68
C LEU A 200 6.29 14.66 -15.03
N SER A 201 6.60 15.57 -14.11
CA SER A 201 5.60 16.46 -13.49
C SER A 201 4.88 17.34 -14.50
N SER A 202 5.52 17.65 -15.64
CA SER A 202 4.89 18.36 -16.75
C SER A 202 3.86 17.52 -17.52
N GLY A 203 3.80 16.20 -17.31
CA GLY A 203 3.02 15.27 -18.13
C GLY A 203 3.54 15.12 -19.58
N SER A 204 4.72 15.65 -19.87
CA SER A 204 5.39 15.51 -21.17
C SER A 204 6.25 14.25 -21.20
N ALA A 205 6.37 13.62 -22.37
CA ALA A 205 7.42 12.61 -22.59
C ALA A 205 8.75 13.17 -23.07
N THR A 206 8.81 14.47 -23.35
CA THR A 206 10.08 15.11 -23.69
C THR A 206 10.94 15.14 -22.43
N GLY A 207 12.01 14.34 -22.40
CA GLY A 207 12.84 14.14 -21.20
C GLY A 207 12.70 12.75 -20.56
N LEU A 208 11.81 11.90 -21.08
CA LEU A 208 11.77 10.47 -20.76
C LEU A 208 12.65 9.70 -21.74
N ASN A 209 13.68 9.05 -21.22
CA ASN A 209 14.58 8.20 -21.99
C ASN A 209 14.57 6.78 -21.44
N ILE A 210 13.73 5.92 -22.03
CA ILE A 210 13.62 4.52 -21.64
C ILE A 210 14.48 3.67 -22.58
N GLY A 211 15.54 3.09 -22.03
CA GLY A 211 16.45 2.20 -22.74
C GLY A 211 15.72 0.99 -23.29
N ARG A 212 16.16 0.48 -24.45
CA ARG A 212 15.48 -0.63 -25.15
C ARG A 212 15.44 -1.93 -24.36
N ALA A 213 16.40 -2.15 -23.47
CA ALA A 213 16.46 -3.33 -22.61
C ALA A 213 15.82 -3.09 -21.23
N ALA A 214 15.44 -1.85 -20.91
CA ALA A 214 14.78 -1.53 -19.64
C ALA A 214 13.40 -2.17 -19.62
N THR A 215 12.98 -2.62 -18.44
CA THR A 215 11.74 -3.38 -18.27
C THR A 215 10.80 -2.65 -17.32
N LEU A 216 9.61 -2.32 -17.83
CA LEU A 216 8.53 -1.66 -17.09
C LEU A 216 7.36 -2.63 -16.97
N HIS A 217 7.21 -3.26 -15.80
CA HIS A 217 6.19 -4.28 -15.54
C HIS A 217 5.00 -3.70 -14.76
N GLY A 218 3.82 -3.77 -15.36
CA GLY A 218 2.60 -3.21 -14.77
C GLY A 218 2.61 -1.69 -14.69
N CYS A 219 3.45 -1.01 -15.47
CA CYS A 219 3.59 0.44 -15.42
C CYS A 219 2.71 1.18 -16.43
N VAL A 220 2.31 2.40 -16.05
CA VAL A 220 1.62 3.37 -16.91
C VAL A 220 2.37 4.71 -16.88
N GLU A 221 2.47 5.34 -18.05
CA GLU A 221 3.16 6.61 -18.25
C GLU A 221 2.22 7.80 -18.01
N LEU A 222 2.66 8.78 -17.24
CA LEU A 222 1.92 10.03 -17.03
C LEU A 222 1.88 10.84 -18.32
N ARG A 223 0.68 11.28 -18.69
CA ARG A 223 0.48 12.19 -19.82
C ARG A 223 -0.48 13.30 -19.46
N GLN A 224 -0.12 14.52 -19.85
CA GLN A 224 -1.05 15.64 -19.68
C GLN A 224 -2.22 15.47 -20.64
N ASP A 225 -3.39 15.15 -20.10
CA ASP A 225 -4.65 14.96 -20.82
C ASP A 225 -5.83 15.01 -19.83
N SER A 226 -7.06 15.11 -20.32
CA SER A 226 -8.25 15.12 -19.46
C SER A 226 -8.43 13.79 -18.73
N PHE A 227 -9.03 13.83 -17.54
CA PHE A 227 -9.47 12.60 -16.89
C PHE A 227 -10.42 11.82 -17.80
N THR A 228 -10.31 10.49 -17.77
CA THR A 228 -11.22 9.59 -18.48
C THR A 228 -12.63 9.72 -17.91
N GLN A 229 -13.63 9.85 -18.78
CA GLN A 229 -15.03 10.09 -18.36
C GLN A 229 -15.83 8.79 -18.14
N GLY A 230 -15.20 7.63 -18.30
CA GLY A 230 -15.84 6.35 -18.07
C GLY A 230 -14.86 5.17 -18.01
N LYS A 231 -15.40 4.02 -17.61
CA LYS A 231 -14.62 2.79 -17.43
C LYS A 231 -13.95 2.31 -18.72
N GLU A 232 -14.61 2.43 -19.87
CA GLU A 232 -14.07 2.00 -21.16
C GLU A 232 -12.86 2.84 -21.58
N GLU A 233 -12.95 4.18 -21.45
CA GLU A 233 -11.82 5.08 -21.71
C GLU A 233 -10.67 4.84 -20.74
N PHE A 234 -10.97 4.57 -19.46
CA PHE A 234 -9.97 4.20 -18.46
C PHE A 234 -9.27 2.88 -18.83
N GLU A 235 -10.01 1.84 -19.19
CA GLU A 235 -9.46 0.56 -19.64
C GLU A 235 -8.64 0.71 -20.92
N GLN A 236 -9.08 1.57 -21.84
CA GLN A 236 -8.32 1.90 -23.05
C GLN A 236 -7.01 2.62 -22.72
N ALA A 237 -7.03 3.60 -21.83
CA ALA A 237 -5.83 4.30 -21.36
C ALA A 237 -4.84 3.31 -20.74
N LEU A 238 -5.30 2.42 -19.86
CA LEU A 238 -4.49 1.35 -19.28
C LEU A 238 -3.92 0.39 -20.33
N ALA A 239 -4.73 0.01 -21.33
CA ALA A 239 -4.28 -0.84 -22.43
C ALA A 239 -3.17 -0.17 -23.27
N THR A 240 -3.23 1.15 -23.42
CA THR A 240 -2.17 1.96 -24.04
C THR A 240 -1.02 2.31 -23.10
N LYS A 241 -1.06 1.85 -21.84
CA LYS A 241 -0.11 2.14 -20.77
C LYS A 241 0.01 3.64 -20.44
N LEU A 242 -1.11 4.35 -20.46
CA LEU A 242 -1.16 5.78 -20.16
C LEU A 242 -1.97 6.04 -18.89
N CYS A 243 -1.55 7.06 -18.14
CA CYS A 243 -2.28 7.64 -17.02
C CYS A 243 -2.48 9.14 -17.31
N PRO A 244 -3.68 9.56 -17.73
CA PRO A 244 -3.94 10.95 -18.06
C PRO A 244 -4.08 11.81 -16.79
N ILE A 245 -3.48 12.99 -16.82
CA ILE A 245 -3.53 14.01 -15.76
C ILE A 245 -3.89 15.38 -16.35
N PRO A 246 -4.96 16.07 -15.90
CA PRO A 246 -5.44 17.29 -16.56
C PRO A 246 -4.49 18.48 -16.54
N ALA A 247 -3.52 18.48 -15.62
CA ALA A 247 -2.61 19.59 -15.42
C ALA A 247 -1.22 19.11 -15.02
N ALA A 248 -0.22 19.96 -15.26
CA ALA A 248 1.11 19.75 -14.72
C ALA A 248 1.06 19.70 -13.19
N ILE A 249 1.73 18.67 -12.66
CA ILE A 249 1.89 18.38 -11.25
C ILE A 249 2.76 19.46 -10.63
N HIS A 250 2.21 20.13 -9.62
CA HIS A 250 2.98 21.02 -8.77
C HIS A 250 3.74 20.18 -7.75
N VAL A 251 5.06 20.37 -7.68
CA VAL A 251 5.94 19.64 -6.78
C VAL A 251 6.59 20.65 -5.84
N PRO A 252 6.17 20.70 -4.55
CA PRO A 252 6.78 21.57 -3.57
C PRO A 252 8.25 21.20 -3.30
N ASP A 253 9.05 22.14 -2.82
CA ASP A 253 10.41 21.84 -2.38
C ASP A 253 10.42 21.01 -1.08
N GLY A 254 11.51 20.28 -0.86
CA GLY A 254 11.74 19.60 0.41
C GLY A 254 11.86 20.59 1.59
N PRO A 255 11.63 20.14 2.82
CA PRO A 255 11.74 20.98 4.01
C PRO A 255 13.15 21.51 4.24
N ARG A 256 13.26 22.73 4.77
CA ARG A 256 14.53 23.31 5.20
C ARG A 256 14.42 23.84 6.62
N PRO A 257 14.59 22.97 7.63
CA PRO A 257 14.52 23.39 9.02
C PRO A 257 15.55 24.49 9.33
N GLU A 258 15.10 25.55 9.99
CA GLU A 258 15.98 26.59 10.51
C GLU A 258 16.97 26.01 11.52
N ARG A 259 18.11 26.69 11.70
CA ARG A 259 19.06 26.26 12.72
C ARG A 259 18.48 26.54 14.10
N PRO A 260 18.48 25.57 15.04
CA PRO A 260 18.05 25.79 16.40
C PRO A 260 18.84 26.94 17.01
N GLU A 261 18.15 28.02 17.40
CA GLU A 261 18.75 29.13 18.12
C GLU A 261 18.83 28.82 19.61
N GLY A 262 19.93 29.22 20.27
CA GLY A 262 20.07 29.10 21.73
C GLY A 262 20.22 27.67 22.26
N VAL A 263 20.46 26.67 21.39
CA VAL A 263 20.76 25.29 21.78
C VAL A 263 22.28 25.10 21.85
N ASP A 264 22.75 24.51 22.95
CA ASP A 264 24.17 24.15 23.11
C ASP A 264 24.57 23.11 22.06
N ALA A 265 25.33 23.54 21.06
CA ALA A 265 25.84 22.67 20.01
C ALA A 265 27.20 22.10 20.38
N VAL A 266 27.35 20.78 20.31
CA VAL A 266 28.67 20.14 20.45
C VAL A 266 29.47 20.29 19.15
N ALA A 267 30.80 20.22 19.21
CA ALA A 267 31.64 20.34 18.02
C ALA A 267 31.50 19.14 17.06
N SER A 268 31.33 17.94 17.61
CA SER A 268 31.05 16.72 16.87
C SER A 268 30.25 15.75 17.73
N LEU A 269 29.37 14.98 17.10
CA LEU A 269 28.48 14.04 17.77
C LEU A 269 28.89 12.60 17.43
N MET A 270 29.20 11.80 18.44
CA MET A 270 29.35 10.35 18.31
C MET A 270 28.03 9.71 18.72
N LEU A 271 27.36 9.04 17.79
CA LEU A 271 26.14 8.28 18.03
C LEU A 271 26.52 6.82 18.28
N ASP A 272 26.56 6.42 19.55
CA ASP A 272 26.88 5.04 19.95
C ASP A 272 26.03 4.64 21.17
N GLY A 273 25.57 3.39 21.20
CA GLY A 273 24.64 2.90 22.20
C GLY A 273 23.24 3.51 22.07
N LEU A 274 22.62 3.85 23.20
CA LEU A 274 21.26 4.40 23.23
C LEU A 274 21.27 5.92 23.06
N VAL A 275 20.53 6.41 22.07
CA VAL A 275 20.28 7.83 21.83
C VAL A 275 18.79 8.07 22.05
N ALA A 276 18.46 8.76 23.14
CA ALA A 276 17.08 8.98 23.58
C ALA A 276 16.72 10.47 23.77
N GLN A 277 17.60 11.37 23.33
CA GLN A 277 17.42 12.81 23.41
C GLN A 277 17.83 13.45 22.09
N SER A 278 17.14 14.53 21.73
CA SER A 278 17.54 15.39 20.62
C SER A 278 18.92 15.98 20.88
N ALA A 279 19.70 16.16 19.81
CA ALA A 279 21.07 16.67 19.90
C ALA A 279 21.37 17.60 18.73
N THR A 280 22.25 18.57 18.97
CA THR A 280 22.72 19.50 17.95
C THR A 280 24.24 19.48 17.89
N SER A 281 24.78 19.31 16.69
CA SER A 281 26.21 19.40 16.40
C SER A 281 26.48 20.60 15.50
N SER A 282 27.53 21.35 15.79
CA SER A 282 28.05 22.42 14.91
C SER A 282 28.94 21.87 13.79
N GLY A 283 29.53 20.69 13.99
CA GLY A 283 30.30 19.95 13.00
C GLY A 283 29.69 18.58 12.70
N ASP A 284 30.54 17.59 12.43
CA ASP A 284 30.11 16.27 11.96
C ASP A 284 29.46 15.41 13.06
N ALA A 285 28.51 14.56 12.65
CA ALA A 285 28.01 13.47 13.45
C ALA A 285 28.34 12.12 12.81
N ARG A 286 28.58 11.10 13.62
CA ARG A 286 28.91 9.76 13.12
C ARG A 286 28.35 8.64 13.99
N VAL A 287 27.87 7.57 13.34
CA VAL A 287 27.77 6.25 13.95
C VAL A 287 29.09 5.54 13.64
N PRO A 288 29.92 5.21 14.64
CA PRO A 288 31.29 4.77 14.42
C PRO A 288 31.33 3.41 13.72
N ALA A 289 32.42 3.14 12.99
CA ALA A 289 32.62 1.88 12.29
C ALA A 289 32.46 0.69 13.25
N ARG A 290 31.61 -0.27 12.86
CA ARG A 290 31.22 -1.44 13.69
C ARG A 290 30.54 -1.10 15.02
N GLY A 291 30.20 0.17 15.24
CA GLY A 291 29.40 0.63 16.36
C GLY A 291 27.91 0.36 16.13
N SER A 292 27.13 0.55 17.19
CA SER A 292 25.68 0.36 17.13
C SER A 292 24.98 1.48 17.87
N ALA A 293 24.15 2.25 17.16
CA ALA A 293 23.31 3.28 17.75
C ALA A 293 21.83 2.87 17.70
N THR A 294 21.11 3.01 18.80
CA THR A 294 19.66 2.81 18.90
C THR A 294 18.99 4.15 19.20
N MET A 295 18.19 4.65 18.25
CA MET A 295 17.39 5.87 18.38
C MET A 295 16.04 5.52 18.98
N ARG A 296 15.72 6.06 20.16
CA ARG A 296 14.48 5.76 20.88
C ARG A 296 13.71 7.04 21.22
N GLY A 297 12.40 6.98 21.03
CA GLY A 297 11.50 8.11 21.27
C GLY A 297 11.39 9.05 20.06
N ALA A 298 10.70 10.16 20.25
CA ALA A 298 10.62 11.25 19.28
C ALA A 298 11.84 12.16 19.44
N ILE A 299 12.83 12.05 18.55
CA ILE A 299 14.08 12.80 18.65
C ILE A 299 14.46 13.47 17.34
N THR A 300 15.18 14.59 17.46
CA THR A 300 15.76 15.31 16.33
C THR A 300 17.27 15.43 16.53
N ILE A 301 18.03 15.02 15.51
CA ILE A 301 19.48 15.19 15.47
C ILE A 301 19.79 16.23 14.39
N ASP A 302 20.21 17.43 14.79
CA ASP A 302 20.61 18.50 13.87
C ASP A 302 22.13 18.55 13.75
N ILE A 303 22.64 18.39 12.53
CA ILE A 303 24.05 18.19 12.23
C ILE A 303 24.52 19.33 11.33
N GLY A 304 25.35 20.21 11.88
CA GLY A 304 25.93 21.36 11.19
C GLY A 304 26.94 20.99 10.11
N GLY A 305 27.63 19.86 10.28
CA GLY A 305 28.56 19.29 9.30
C GLY A 305 27.98 18.08 8.58
N ASN A 306 28.82 17.07 8.36
CA ASN A 306 28.46 15.85 7.67
C ASN A 306 27.90 14.79 8.63
N PHE A 307 27.03 13.91 8.11
CA PHE A 307 26.55 12.74 8.82
C PHE A 307 27.15 11.46 8.23
N PHE A 308 27.81 10.66 9.05
CA PHE A 308 28.41 9.39 8.64
C PHE A 308 27.76 8.21 9.36
N VAL A 309 27.27 7.24 8.60
CA VAL A 309 27.07 5.87 9.10
C VAL A 309 28.23 5.07 8.53
N GLU A 310 29.25 4.87 9.35
CA GLU A 310 30.54 4.31 8.90
C GLU A 310 30.43 2.80 8.63
N ARG A 311 31.46 2.25 7.97
CA ARG A 311 31.50 0.83 7.57
C ARG A 311 31.18 -0.15 8.70
N GLY A 312 30.21 -1.01 8.44
CA GLY A 312 29.75 -2.03 9.37
C GLY A 312 29.02 -1.47 10.59
N ALA A 313 28.75 -0.17 10.65
CA ALA A 313 27.92 0.43 11.68
C ALA A 313 26.46 0.00 11.54
N ARG A 314 25.77 -0.05 12.67
CA ARG A 314 24.33 -0.29 12.72
C ARG A 314 23.63 0.90 13.39
N MET A 315 22.64 1.47 12.71
CA MET A 315 21.69 2.41 13.28
C MET A 315 20.32 1.74 13.33
N PHE A 316 19.72 1.64 14.51
CA PHE A 316 18.40 1.07 14.71
C PHE A 316 17.44 2.14 15.24
N VAL A 317 16.29 2.31 14.60
CA VAL A 317 15.33 3.38 14.93
C VAL A 317 14.05 2.75 15.48
N GLU A 318 13.80 2.89 16.79
CA GLU A 318 12.60 2.35 17.47
C GLU A 318 11.46 3.36 17.56
N GLY A 319 11.82 4.64 17.65
CA GLY A 319 10.87 5.75 17.71
C GLY A 319 10.86 6.56 16.43
N ALA A 320 10.42 7.80 16.54
CA ALA A 320 10.30 8.70 15.42
C ALA A 320 11.51 9.65 15.39
N THR A 321 12.40 9.42 14.42
CA THR A 321 13.70 10.10 14.37
C THR A 321 13.79 10.99 13.15
N VAL A 322 14.11 12.27 13.38
CA VAL A 322 14.44 13.23 12.31
C VAL A 322 15.92 13.54 12.36
N VAL A 323 16.64 13.32 11.27
CA VAL A 323 18.06 13.65 11.12
C VAL A 323 18.18 14.78 10.10
N VAL A 324 18.57 15.98 10.55
CA VAL A 324 18.80 17.14 9.69
C VAL A 324 20.30 17.27 9.46
N VAL A 325 20.74 17.18 8.20
CA VAL A 325 22.15 17.20 7.83
C VAL A 325 22.43 18.39 6.92
N ARG A 326 23.23 19.33 7.41
CA ARG A 326 23.56 20.57 6.70
C ARG A 326 24.74 20.43 5.75
N GLY A 327 25.65 19.49 6.02
CA GLY A 327 26.67 19.01 5.10
C GLY A 327 26.20 17.78 4.32
N ASN A 328 27.14 16.88 4.02
CA ASN A 328 26.87 15.66 3.26
C ASN A 328 26.42 14.52 4.19
N THR A 329 25.54 13.66 3.69
CA THR A 329 25.15 12.41 4.34
C THR A 329 25.82 11.24 3.62
N VAL A 330 26.54 10.41 4.36
CA VAL A 330 27.26 9.25 3.81
C VAL A 330 26.93 8.01 4.64
N ILE A 331 26.36 7.00 3.97
CA ILE A 331 26.09 5.68 4.55
C ILE A 331 26.95 4.68 3.77
N ASP A 332 28.15 4.37 4.29
CA ASP A 332 29.11 3.46 3.65
C ASP A 332 29.06 2.09 4.32
N ALA A 333 28.61 1.07 3.60
CA ALA A 333 28.58 -0.32 4.04
C ALA A 333 27.97 -0.53 5.44
N GLY A 334 27.04 0.35 5.81
CA GLY A 334 26.32 0.38 7.07
C GLY A 334 24.91 -0.21 6.94
N THR A 335 24.24 -0.38 8.07
CA THR A 335 22.84 -0.80 8.13
C THR A 335 22.04 0.20 8.94
N VAL A 336 20.99 0.75 8.34
CA VAL A 336 19.98 1.58 8.99
C VAL A 336 18.66 0.83 8.96
N GLU A 337 18.17 0.44 10.13
CA GLU A 337 16.95 -0.35 10.29
C GLU A 337 15.92 0.41 11.11
N VAL A 338 14.68 0.45 10.64
CA VAL A 338 13.55 1.09 11.33
C VAL A 338 12.60 0.02 11.87
N GLY A 339 12.44 -0.01 13.19
CA GLY A 339 11.56 -0.94 13.89
C GLY A 339 10.09 -0.84 13.46
N GLN A 340 9.28 -1.80 13.90
CA GLN A 340 7.87 -1.90 13.48
C GLN A 340 7.00 -0.67 13.77
N THR A 341 7.39 0.10 14.78
CA THR A 341 6.69 1.31 15.22
C THR A 341 7.53 2.58 14.99
N GLY A 342 8.71 2.44 14.40
CA GLY A 342 9.63 3.55 14.19
C GLY A 342 9.37 4.26 12.87
N SER A 343 9.86 5.49 12.77
CA SER A 343 9.95 6.25 11.53
C SER A 343 11.30 6.95 11.46
N LEU A 344 11.87 7.04 10.27
CA LEU A 344 13.11 7.77 10.01
C LEU A 344 12.87 8.79 8.92
N THR A 345 13.09 10.05 9.25
CA THR A 345 13.16 11.14 8.26
C THR A 345 14.59 11.66 8.20
N ILE A 346 15.21 11.63 7.03
CA ILE A 346 16.50 12.26 6.77
C ILE A 346 16.25 13.50 5.92
N ILE A 347 16.71 14.66 6.37
CA ILE A 347 16.70 15.90 5.61
C ILE A 347 18.15 16.23 5.25
N ALA A 348 18.57 15.83 4.06
CA ALA A 348 19.89 16.09 3.51
C ALA A 348 19.87 17.42 2.72
N ILE A 349 20.63 18.39 3.20
CA ILE A 349 20.81 19.68 2.52
C ILE A 349 22.00 19.59 1.54
N GLY A 350 23.08 18.90 1.93
CA GLY A 350 24.18 18.56 1.02
C GLY A 350 23.92 17.30 0.20
N ASP A 351 25.01 16.71 -0.31
CA ASP A 351 24.94 15.47 -1.08
C ASP A 351 24.62 14.28 -0.17
N LEU A 352 23.90 13.29 -0.72
CA LEU A 352 23.59 12.03 -0.07
C LEU A 352 24.22 10.87 -0.85
N SER A 353 25.02 10.04 -0.18
CA SER A 353 25.60 8.82 -0.73
C SER A 353 25.23 7.62 0.12
N ILE A 354 24.71 6.56 -0.51
CA ILE A 354 24.35 5.29 0.10
C ILE A 354 25.06 4.19 -0.67
N ASP A 355 26.19 3.71 -0.13
CA ASP A 355 27.14 2.87 -0.84
C ASP A 355 27.27 1.51 -0.15
N GLY A 356 26.83 0.45 -0.83
CA GLY A 356 26.81 -0.90 -0.26
C GLY A 356 26.06 -0.99 1.06
N ALA A 357 25.04 -0.17 1.29
CA ALA A 357 24.33 -0.09 2.56
C ALA A 357 22.92 -0.68 2.48
N PHE A 358 22.33 -0.91 3.64
CA PHE A 358 20.90 -1.19 3.77
C PHE A 358 20.24 -0.05 4.54
N VAL A 359 19.15 0.50 4.00
CA VAL A 359 18.30 1.47 4.69
C VAL A 359 16.85 1.03 4.54
N GLY A 360 16.14 0.74 5.63
CA GLY A 360 14.76 0.27 5.51
C GLY A 360 14.13 -0.24 6.79
N GLY A 361 12.97 -0.88 6.65
CA GLY A 361 12.31 -1.58 7.76
C GLY A 361 13.21 -2.67 8.38
N ALA A 362 13.06 -2.88 9.67
CA ALA A 362 13.77 -3.90 10.43
C ALA A 362 13.43 -5.28 9.85
N ARG A 363 14.45 -5.94 9.31
CA ARG A 363 14.30 -7.20 8.59
C ARG A 363 13.77 -8.30 9.51
N SER A 364 12.69 -8.95 9.08
CA SER A 364 12.16 -10.14 9.75
C SER A 364 13.06 -11.36 9.56
N ASP A 365 13.77 -11.44 8.44
CA ASP A 365 14.77 -12.45 8.13
C ASP A 365 16.19 -11.83 8.06
N PRO A 366 17.07 -12.10 9.05
CA PRO A 366 18.44 -11.61 9.03
C PRO A 366 19.30 -12.12 7.86
N SER A 367 18.88 -13.20 7.18
CA SER A 367 19.56 -13.73 6.00
C SER A 367 19.26 -12.96 4.72
N GLU A 368 18.22 -12.13 4.72
CA GLU A 368 17.92 -11.17 3.66
C GLU A 368 18.91 -10.00 3.74
N ILE A 369 20.10 -10.20 3.19
CA ILE A 369 21.13 -9.16 3.12
C ILE A 369 21.01 -8.46 1.77
N ARG A 370 20.48 -7.23 1.77
CA ARG A 370 20.40 -6.35 0.59
C ARG A 370 19.83 -7.07 -0.65
N ASP A 371 18.63 -7.63 -0.51
CA ASP A 371 17.96 -8.30 -1.63
C ASP A 371 17.48 -7.28 -2.68
N ALA A 372 18.07 -7.31 -3.87
CA ALA A 372 17.71 -6.47 -5.01
C ALA A 372 16.77 -7.16 -6.04
N SER A 373 16.34 -8.39 -5.77
CA SER A 373 15.59 -9.24 -6.72
C SER A 373 14.09 -8.95 -6.83
N GLY A 374 13.55 -8.06 -5.99
CA GLY A 374 12.11 -7.80 -5.88
C GLY A 374 11.39 -8.74 -4.91
N GLN A 375 12.09 -9.69 -4.30
CA GLN A 375 11.53 -10.64 -3.33
C GLN A 375 11.74 -10.25 -1.87
N ALA A 376 12.38 -9.10 -1.62
CA ALA A 376 12.62 -8.57 -0.31
C ALA A 376 11.33 -8.53 0.53
N ASN A 377 11.38 -8.97 1.78
CA ASN A 377 10.21 -8.98 2.65
C ASN A 377 9.70 -7.56 2.90
N TYR A 378 8.38 -7.41 3.04
CA TYR A 378 7.76 -6.09 3.20
C TYR A 378 8.28 -5.34 4.43
N ASP A 379 8.51 -6.04 5.55
CA ASP A 379 9.08 -5.52 6.80
C ASP A 379 8.49 -4.18 7.29
N GLY A 380 7.23 -3.90 6.91
CA GLY A 380 6.49 -2.69 7.24
C GLY A 380 6.62 -1.52 6.27
N GLY A 381 7.08 -1.78 5.05
CA GLY A 381 6.89 -0.90 3.90
C GLY A 381 7.87 0.25 3.78
N ALA A 382 7.74 0.97 2.67
CA ALA A 382 8.57 2.12 2.32
C ALA A 382 8.17 3.40 3.09
N SER A 383 6.96 3.47 3.62
CA SER A 383 6.43 4.66 4.31
C SER A 383 7.22 5.06 5.56
N ARG A 384 7.95 4.12 6.18
CA ARG A 384 8.73 4.34 7.41
C ARG A 384 10.02 5.13 7.21
N VAL A 385 10.54 5.19 5.99
CA VAL A 385 11.79 5.89 5.68
C VAL A 385 11.49 6.96 4.65
N MET A 386 11.66 8.23 5.03
CA MET A 386 11.56 9.37 4.14
C MET A 386 12.90 10.09 4.06
N ILE A 387 13.40 10.28 2.85
CA ILE A 387 14.67 10.96 2.59
C ILE A 387 14.37 12.18 1.73
N PHE A 388 14.51 13.36 2.32
CA PHE A 388 14.45 14.63 1.62
C PHE A 388 15.85 15.04 1.18
N SER A 389 15.99 15.38 -0.11
CA SER A 389 17.11 16.19 -0.61
C SER A 389 16.57 17.57 -0.95
N SER A 390 16.78 18.53 -0.06
CA SER A 390 16.06 19.80 -0.06
C SER A 390 16.70 20.90 -0.92
N ASP A 391 17.86 20.63 -1.52
CA ASP A 391 18.67 21.55 -2.32
C ASP A 391 19.10 20.92 -3.66
N GLN A 392 19.92 21.61 -4.46
CA GLN A 392 20.44 21.10 -5.75
C GLN A 392 21.55 20.05 -5.59
N GLY A 393 21.55 19.30 -4.49
CA GLY A 393 22.53 18.25 -4.22
C GLY A 393 22.38 17.04 -5.15
N ARG A 394 23.24 16.05 -4.94
CA ARG A 394 23.14 14.74 -5.58
C ARG A 394 22.71 13.68 -4.57
N VAL A 395 21.82 12.79 -4.98
CA VAL A 395 21.50 11.54 -4.28
C VAL A 395 22.09 10.39 -5.09
N LEU A 396 23.02 9.65 -4.50
CA LEU A 396 23.65 8.47 -5.08
C LEU A 396 23.33 7.23 -4.26
N ILE A 397 22.83 6.19 -4.93
CA ILE A 397 22.61 4.86 -4.36
C ILE A 397 23.40 3.86 -5.20
N ALA A 398 24.44 3.27 -4.63
CA ALA A 398 25.40 2.47 -5.37
C ALA A 398 25.89 1.22 -4.60
N ASP A 399 26.78 0.47 -5.24
CA ASP A 399 27.48 -0.71 -4.71
C ASP A 399 26.57 -1.80 -4.11
N GLY A 400 25.44 -2.07 -4.75
CA GLY A 400 24.48 -3.07 -4.30
C GLY A 400 23.70 -2.64 -3.06
N SER A 401 23.59 -1.32 -2.82
CA SER A 401 22.71 -0.76 -1.80
C SER A 401 21.25 -1.14 -2.01
N VAL A 402 20.54 -1.35 -0.90
CA VAL A 402 19.08 -1.54 -0.90
C VAL A 402 18.44 -0.50 0.01
N VAL A 403 17.51 0.26 -0.55
CA VAL A 403 16.73 1.27 0.16
C VAL A 403 15.26 0.88 0.12
N LYS A 404 14.66 0.55 1.27
CA LYS A 404 13.21 0.40 1.45
C LYS A 404 12.66 1.72 2.02
N GLY A 405 12.23 2.63 1.15
CA GLY A 405 11.92 4.01 1.54
C GLY A 405 11.47 4.90 0.39
N GLN A 406 11.21 6.16 0.74
CA GLN A 406 10.80 7.21 -0.17
C GLN A 406 11.93 8.22 -0.33
N ILE A 407 12.27 8.56 -1.58
CA ILE A 407 13.27 9.59 -1.90
C ILE A 407 12.55 10.77 -2.52
N TYR A 408 12.63 11.93 -1.87
CA TYR A 408 12.00 13.18 -2.29
C TYR A 408 13.07 14.25 -2.54
N ALA A 409 13.43 14.44 -3.80
CA ALA A 409 14.58 15.24 -4.24
C ALA A 409 14.22 16.18 -5.40
N PRO A 410 13.21 17.06 -5.26
CA PRO A 410 12.59 17.80 -6.38
C PRO A 410 13.55 18.69 -7.19
N GLN A 411 14.65 19.13 -6.55
CA GLN A 411 15.69 19.97 -7.15
C GLN A 411 17.01 19.24 -7.40
N ALA A 412 17.13 18.00 -6.93
CA ALA A 412 18.35 17.23 -6.91
C ALA A 412 18.34 16.12 -7.98
N ARG A 413 19.54 15.74 -8.42
CA ARG A 413 19.72 14.57 -9.29
C ARG A 413 19.80 13.31 -8.44
N VAL A 414 19.06 12.28 -8.83
CA VAL A 414 19.06 10.95 -8.20
C VAL A 414 19.65 9.94 -9.17
N ASP A 415 20.79 9.36 -8.82
CA ASP A 415 21.42 8.26 -9.54
C ASP A 415 21.32 6.96 -8.72
N VAL A 416 20.83 5.90 -9.34
CA VAL A 416 20.85 4.54 -8.79
C VAL A 416 21.70 3.68 -9.71
N GLU A 417 22.75 3.05 -9.18
CA GLU A 417 23.73 2.29 -9.95
C GLU A 417 24.20 1.00 -9.27
N SER A 418 25.09 0.26 -9.95
CA SER A 418 25.83 -0.86 -9.36
C SER A 418 24.96 -1.94 -8.70
N LEU A 419 23.93 -2.42 -9.41
CA LEU A 419 23.01 -3.49 -8.94
C LEU A 419 22.23 -3.12 -7.66
N SER A 420 22.03 -1.83 -7.41
CA SER A 420 21.20 -1.36 -6.30
C SER A 420 19.70 -1.51 -6.55
N ALA A 421 18.92 -1.54 -5.48
CA ALA A 421 17.46 -1.54 -5.55
C ALA A 421 16.80 -0.55 -4.59
N VAL A 422 15.70 0.04 -5.07
CA VAL A 422 14.81 0.89 -4.26
C VAL A 422 13.44 0.23 -4.17
N TYR A 423 12.98 -0.05 -2.96
CA TYR A 423 11.62 -0.50 -2.67
C TYR A 423 10.83 0.67 -2.08
N GLY A 424 9.90 1.23 -2.84
CA GLY A 424 9.23 2.48 -2.53
C GLY A 424 9.18 3.40 -3.74
N ARG A 425 9.61 4.65 -3.63
CA ARG A 425 9.51 5.62 -4.72
C ARG A 425 10.68 6.58 -4.80
N ILE A 426 10.85 7.18 -5.99
CA ILE A 426 11.81 8.25 -6.24
C ILE A 426 11.09 9.41 -6.92
N LEU A 427 11.18 10.57 -6.28
CA LEU A 427 10.90 11.87 -6.89
C LEU A 427 12.23 12.63 -6.98
N GLY A 428 12.56 13.12 -8.17
CA GLY A 428 13.85 13.76 -8.44
C GLY A 428 13.74 14.83 -9.52
N LYS A 429 14.71 15.75 -9.60
CA LYS A 429 14.81 16.65 -10.75
C LYS A 429 15.22 15.87 -12.00
N GLU A 430 16.31 15.15 -11.87
CA GLU A 430 16.83 14.23 -12.87
C GLU A 430 16.94 12.87 -12.20
N ILE A 431 16.28 11.86 -12.75
CA ILE A 431 16.38 10.48 -12.23
C ILE A 431 17.12 9.64 -13.27
N VAL A 432 18.18 8.95 -12.86
CA VAL A 432 18.92 8.01 -13.70
C VAL A 432 18.99 6.65 -13.00
N LEU A 433 18.31 5.68 -13.58
CA LEU A 433 18.42 4.27 -13.22
C LEU A 433 19.40 3.59 -14.18
N HIS A 434 20.57 3.18 -13.69
CA HIS A 434 21.61 2.56 -14.50
C HIS A 434 21.34 1.07 -14.80
N GLU A 435 22.21 0.45 -15.59
CA GLU A 435 22.14 -0.98 -15.87
C GLU A 435 22.15 -1.83 -14.59
N GLY A 436 21.30 -2.85 -14.55
CA GLY A 436 21.18 -3.84 -13.50
C GLY A 436 20.49 -3.35 -12.22
N VAL A 437 19.97 -2.12 -12.19
CA VAL A 437 19.26 -1.59 -11.03
C VAL A 437 17.76 -1.84 -11.12
N ALA A 438 17.09 -1.85 -9.96
CA ALA A 438 15.66 -2.07 -9.91
C ALA A 438 14.94 -1.09 -8.97
N LEU A 439 13.73 -0.68 -9.36
CA LEU A 439 12.77 -0.01 -8.51
C LEU A 439 11.50 -0.84 -8.37
N TYR A 440 11.11 -1.11 -7.14
CA TYR A 440 9.90 -1.84 -6.80
C TYR A 440 8.95 -0.91 -6.04
N TYR A 441 7.90 -0.43 -6.71
CA TYR A 441 6.95 0.49 -6.12
C TYR A 441 6.15 -0.16 -5.00
N ASP A 442 5.99 0.54 -3.89
CA ASP A 442 5.14 0.13 -2.77
C ASP A 442 3.74 0.76 -2.92
N PRO A 443 2.69 0.01 -3.31
CA PRO A 443 1.36 0.59 -3.51
C PRO A 443 0.66 1.06 -2.24
N THR A 444 1.21 0.76 -1.06
CA THR A 444 0.73 1.33 0.21
C THR A 444 0.99 2.82 0.31
N LEU A 445 1.91 3.35 -0.50
CA LEU A 445 2.15 4.79 -0.63
C LEU A 445 1.02 5.50 -1.39
N ASP A 446 0.30 4.82 -2.28
CA ASP A 446 -0.81 5.43 -3.01
C ASP A 446 -2.06 5.49 -2.12
N GLY A 447 -2.28 6.63 -1.47
CA GLY A 447 -3.52 6.92 -0.73
C GLY A 447 -4.72 7.24 -1.62
N ARG A 448 -4.53 7.36 -2.95
CA ARG A 448 -5.51 7.91 -3.91
C ARG A 448 -5.99 9.33 -3.59
N LEU A 449 -5.15 10.10 -2.92
CA LEU A 449 -5.42 11.50 -2.56
C LEU A 449 -4.66 12.49 -3.46
N GLY A 450 -3.98 11.98 -4.48
CA GLY A 450 -3.11 12.73 -5.37
C GLY A 450 -3.77 13.19 -6.67
N TRP A 451 -2.90 13.48 -7.63
CA TRP A 451 -3.17 14.02 -8.96
C TRP A 451 -3.83 13.02 -9.89
N SER A 452 -3.65 11.71 -9.71
CA SER A 452 -4.28 10.72 -10.58
C SER A 452 -5.75 10.42 -10.24
N ASN A 453 -6.25 10.92 -9.10
CA ASN A 453 -7.64 10.75 -8.68
C ASN A 453 -8.44 12.04 -8.87
N ALA A 454 -9.47 12.01 -9.72
CA ALA A 454 -10.36 13.16 -9.96
C ALA A 454 -11.18 13.57 -8.72
N GLU A 455 -11.34 12.69 -7.74
CA GLU A 455 -12.07 12.93 -6.49
C GLU A 455 -11.19 13.47 -5.35
N SER A 456 -9.87 13.59 -5.58
CA SER A 456 -8.94 14.17 -4.60
C SER A 456 -9.26 15.64 -4.32
N GLY A 457 -9.00 16.09 -3.09
CA GLY A 457 -9.08 17.51 -2.70
C GLY A 457 -8.10 18.44 -3.46
N ILE A 458 -7.19 17.89 -4.27
CA ILE A 458 -6.34 18.67 -5.19
C ILE A 458 -7.17 19.30 -6.32
N TRP A 459 -8.30 18.69 -6.67
CA TRP A 459 -9.15 19.12 -7.78
C TRP A 459 -10.40 19.84 -7.28
N THR A 460 -10.82 20.83 -8.05
CA THR A 460 -12.17 21.39 -7.93
C THR A 460 -13.17 20.47 -8.63
N GLU A 461 -14.46 20.63 -8.37
CA GLU A 461 -15.54 19.92 -9.08
C GLU A 461 -15.47 20.08 -10.61
N SER A 462 -14.85 21.17 -11.09
CA SER A 462 -14.64 21.44 -12.52
C SER A 462 -13.45 20.70 -13.14
N GLY A 463 -12.72 19.89 -12.37
CA GLY A 463 -11.51 19.18 -12.83
C GLY A 463 -10.28 20.08 -12.98
N THR A 464 -10.29 21.26 -12.36
CA THR A 464 -9.13 22.17 -12.32
C THR A 464 -8.44 22.12 -10.97
N VAL A 465 -7.11 22.31 -10.94
CA VAL A 465 -6.32 22.26 -9.70
C VAL A 465 -6.69 23.42 -8.78
N VAL A 466 -6.90 23.12 -7.50
CA VAL A 466 -7.12 24.12 -6.44
C VAL A 466 -5.89 25.03 -6.34
N THR A 467 -6.09 26.35 -6.45
CA THR A 467 -4.98 27.33 -6.49
C THR A 467 -4.03 27.19 -5.29
N ALA A 468 -4.58 27.00 -4.08
CA ALA A 468 -3.79 26.86 -2.86
C ALA A 468 -2.82 25.67 -2.89
N VAL A 469 -3.11 24.60 -3.64
CA VAL A 469 -2.18 23.47 -3.82
C VAL A 469 -0.91 23.93 -4.53
N ARG A 470 -1.04 24.82 -5.53
CA ARG A 470 0.09 25.40 -6.26
C ARG A 470 0.87 26.45 -5.46
N GLU A 471 0.27 26.99 -4.41
CA GLU A 471 0.92 27.97 -3.52
C GLU A 471 1.82 27.30 -2.47
N VAL A 472 1.69 25.99 -2.26
CA VAL A 472 2.55 25.25 -1.32
C VAL A 472 3.97 25.21 -1.87
N ALA A 473 4.84 26.08 -1.37
CA ALA A 473 6.20 26.18 -1.84
C ALA A 473 7.10 25.06 -1.30
N LYS A 474 6.85 24.60 -0.07
CA LYS A 474 7.69 23.60 0.64
C LYS A 474 6.83 22.64 1.44
N LEU A 475 7.32 21.42 1.63
CA LEU A 475 6.74 20.44 2.53
C LEU A 475 7.23 20.63 3.98
N ASP A 476 7.16 21.85 4.50
CA ASP A 476 7.44 22.13 5.92
C ASP A 476 6.15 22.39 6.71
N ASP A 477 6.25 22.25 8.03
CA ASP A 477 5.09 22.40 8.92
C ASP A 477 4.34 23.71 8.73
N THR A 478 5.08 24.80 8.47
CA THR A 478 4.49 26.13 8.32
C THR A 478 3.65 26.20 7.06
N SER A 479 4.19 25.73 5.94
CA SER A 479 3.50 25.72 4.64
C SER A 479 2.30 24.79 4.64
N LEU A 480 2.42 23.61 5.24
CA LEU A 480 1.33 22.64 5.33
C LEU A 480 0.20 23.12 6.26
N LEU A 481 0.53 23.76 7.39
CA LEU A 481 -0.47 24.36 8.28
C LEU A 481 -1.18 25.56 7.65
N ASP A 482 -0.46 26.41 6.91
CA ASP A 482 -1.06 27.52 6.16
C ASP A 482 -2.00 27.03 5.06
N PHE A 483 -1.60 26.00 4.31
CA PHE A 483 -2.45 25.33 3.34
C PHE A 483 -3.73 24.80 3.97
N ALA A 484 -3.62 24.04 5.07
CA ALA A 484 -4.76 23.48 5.77
C ALA A 484 -5.70 24.57 6.32
N ALA A 485 -5.13 25.66 6.84
CA ALA A 485 -5.90 26.78 7.36
C ALA A 485 -6.66 27.56 6.26
N LYS A 486 -6.09 27.67 5.06
CA LYS A 486 -6.69 28.36 3.90
C LYS A 486 -7.78 27.54 3.22
N THR A 487 -7.56 26.23 3.06
CA THR A 487 -8.42 25.36 2.25
C THR A 487 -9.42 24.56 3.09
N GLY A 488 -9.09 24.29 4.36
CA GLY A 488 -9.80 23.30 5.17
C GLY A 488 -9.47 21.85 4.80
N LEU A 489 -8.54 21.62 3.87
CA LEU A 489 -8.08 20.29 3.47
C LEU A 489 -6.99 19.79 4.43
N GLU A 490 -6.98 18.49 4.69
CA GLU A 490 -5.90 17.84 5.43
C GLU A 490 -4.77 17.46 4.46
N PRO A 491 -3.54 17.98 4.65
CA PRO A 491 -2.41 17.64 3.80
C PRO A 491 -1.85 16.26 4.14
N GLU A 492 -1.50 15.50 3.11
CA GLU A 492 -0.59 14.36 3.19
C GLU A 492 0.71 14.72 2.45
N PRO A 493 1.89 14.48 3.05
CA PRO A 493 2.12 13.93 4.37
C PRO A 493 1.68 14.95 5.44
N SER A 494 1.25 14.44 6.59
CA SER A 494 1.07 15.31 7.74
C SER A 494 2.45 15.81 8.18
N SER A 495 2.52 17.08 8.59
CA SER A 495 3.70 17.82 9.09
C SER A 495 4.95 16.97 9.47
N ILE A 496 6.15 17.45 9.15
CA ILE A 496 7.42 16.79 9.55
C ILE A 496 7.57 16.70 11.08
N ALA A 497 7.04 17.66 11.83
CA ALA A 497 6.92 17.52 13.28
C ALA A 497 5.95 16.40 13.70
N GLU A 498 4.95 16.04 12.89
CA GLU A 498 4.10 14.87 13.11
C GLU A 498 4.72 13.55 12.60
N ALA A 499 5.70 13.59 11.68
CA ALA A 499 6.54 12.43 11.41
C ALA A 499 7.33 11.99 12.66
N SER A 500 7.49 12.88 13.66
CA SER A 500 7.98 12.60 15.03
C SER A 500 6.92 11.99 15.98
N VAL A 501 5.66 11.91 15.54
CA VAL A 501 4.50 11.39 16.29
C VAL A 501 3.73 10.42 15.38
N VAL A 502 4.39 9.39 14.84
CA VAL A 502 3.65 8.25 14.29
C VAL A 502 3.12 7.40 15.44
N THR A 503 1.80 7.31 15.46
CA THR A 503 0.93 6.74 16.48
C THR A 503 1.20 5.26 16.74
N GLU A 504 1.05 4.85 18.01
CA GLU A 504 1.05 3.46 18.48
C GLU A 504 0.24 2.55 17.56
N THR A 505 0.92 1.79 16.71
CA THR A 505 0.35 0.52 16.25
C THR A 505 0.47 -0.42 17.45
N GLN A 506 -0.59 -0.53 18.25
CA GLN A 506 -0.63 -1.52 19.33
C GLN A 506 -0.62 -2.93 18.70
N THR A 507 0.59 -3.48 18.60
CA THR A 507 0.84 -4.90 18.43
C THR A 507 0.77 -5.53 19.82
N ILE A 508 -0.45 -5.72 20.35
CA ILE A 508 -0.62 -6.57 21.53
C ILE A 508 -0.36 -8.00 21.07
N ARG A 509 0.79 -8.55 21.49
CA ARG A 509 1.05 -9.99 21.43
C ARG A 509 0.14 -10.67 22.47
N ASP A 510 -0.60 -11.67 22.01
CA ASP A 510 -1.42 -12.53 22.85
C ASP A 510 -0.63 -13.15 24.00
N ALA A 511 -1.14 -12.94 25.22
CA ALA A 511 -1.22 -13.97 26.26
C ALA A 511 -2.23 -13.51 27.35
N ASN A 512 -3.44 -14.08 27.29
CA ASN A 512 -4.47 -14.07 28.34
C ASN A 512 -4.92 -12.71 28.91
N PHE A 513 -6.03 -12.14 28.44
CA PHE A 513 -6.89 -11.32 29.30
C PHE A 513 -8.31 -11.22 28.72
N ASP A 514 -9.17 -12.13 29.15
CA ASP A 514 -10.61 -12.17 28.86
C ASP A 514 -11.39 -11.05 29.59
N ASP A 515 -12.44 -10.56 28.93
CA ASP A 515 -13.71 -10.03 29.48
C ASP A 515 -13.86 -8.61 30.06
N ARG A 516 -12.95 -7.64 29.87
CA ARG A 516 -13.22 -6.24 30.34
C ARG A 516 -12.93 -5.08 29.40
N LEU A 517 -12.64 -5.30 28.11
CA LEU A 517 -12.09 -4.25 27.23
C LEU A 517 -13.05 -3.56 26.25
N GLU A 518 -14.30 -4.01 26.11
CA GLU A 518 -15.23 -3.43 25.11
C GLU A 518 -15.77 -2.03 25.45
N GLN A 519 -15.61 -1.53 26.69
CA GLN A 519 -16.11 -0.19 27.07
C GLN A 519 -15.04 0.92 27.11
N VAL A 520 -13.75 0.60 27.02
CA VAL A 520 -12.66 1.60 27.20
C VAL A 520 -12.06 2.09 25.87
N SER A 521 -12.22 1.35 24.76
CA SER A 521 -11.55 1.64 23.48
C SER A 521 -12.21 2.78 22.68
N THR A 522 -13.54 2.91 22.75
CA THR A 522 -14.31 3.95 22.02
C THR A 522 -14.28 5.30 22.72
N GLU A 523 -14.21 5.33 24.06
CA GLU A 523 -14.11 6.58 24.82
C GLU A 523 -12.69 7.19 24.75
N SER A 524 -11.64 6.35 24.77
CA SER A 524 -10.26 6.82 24.66
C SER A 524 -9.92 7.41 23.29
N THR A 525 -10.37 6.80 22.20
CA THR A 525 -10.12 7.31 20.83
C THR A 525 -10.85 8.62 20.57
N LYS A 526 -12.09 8.76 21.05
CA LYS A 526 -12.85 10.02 20.98
C LYS A 526 -12.24 11.12 21.83
N ASN A 527 -11.73 10.79 23.02
CA ASN A 527 -11.02 11.72 23.89
C ASN A 527 -9.66 12.14 23.30
N ILE A 528 -8.92 11.23 22.66
CA ILE A 528 -7.66 11.54 21.98
C ILE A 528 -7.93 12.44 20.76
N ARG A 529 -8.97 12.20 19.96
CA ARG A 529 -9.36 13.10 18.86
C ARG A 529 -9.82 14.47 19.36
N MET A 530 -10.57 14.55 20.47
CA MET A 530 -10.91 15.83 21.10
C MET A 530 -9.69 16.56 21.63
N LEU A 531 -8.73 15.85 22.24
CA LEU A 531 -7.47 16.42 22.71
C LEU A 531 -6.60 16.92 21.55
N ARG A 532 -6.52 16.17 20.44
CA ARG A 532 -5.83 16.58 19.20
C ARG A 532 -6.48 17.84 18.61
N LYS A 533 -7.80 17.85 18.44
CA LYS A 533 -8.54 19.02 17.94
C LYS A 533 -8.44 20.23 18.87
N SER A 534 -8.48 20.02 20.18
CA SER A 534 -8.33 21.07 21.19
C SER A 534 -6.93 21.69 21.17
N ARG A 535 -5.88 20.87 21.10
CA ARG A 535 -4.48 21.34 21.01
C ARG A 535 -4.21 22.06 19.69
N LEU A 536 -4.76 21.56 18.58
CA LEU A 536 -4.66 22.22 17.27
C LEU A 536 -5.34 23.60 17.30
N MET A 537 -6.56 23.67 17.82
CA MET A 537 -7.29 24.94 17.96
C MET A 537 -6.61 25.92 18.91
N GLN A 538 -6.01 25.43 20.00
CA GLN A 538 -5.26 26.24 20.95
C GLN A 538 -4.00 26.84 20.30
N ARG A 539 -3.22 26.04 19.56
CA ARG A 539 -2.08 26.54 18.78
C ARG A 539 -2.50 27.55 17.70
N LEU A 540 -3.63 27.29 17.04
CA LEU A 540 -4.18 28.17 16.00
C LEU A 540 -4.61 29.53 16.58
N GLN A 541 -5.13 29.55 17.81
CA GLN A 541 -5.44 30.78 18.54
C GLN A 541 -4.18 31.53 19.01
N GLU A 542 -3.16 30.81 19.49
CA GLU A 542 -1.87 31.39 19.88
C GLU A 542 -1.15 32.04 18.69
N LEU A 543 -1.17 31.38 17.52
CA LEU A 543 -0.59 31.93 16.28
C LEU A 543 -1.37 33.12 15.74
N LYS A 544 -2.71 33.10 15.79
CA LYS A 544 -3.53 34.28 15.44
C LYS A 544 -3.21 35.48 16.33
N ARG A 545 -2.99 35.24 17.63
CA ARG A 545 -2.63 36.30 18.59
C ARG A 545 -1.22 36.86 18.32
N ALA A 546 -0.25 35.98 18.05
CA ALA A 546 1.11 36.39 17.68
C ALA A 546 1.13 37.21 16.37
N HIS A 547 0.30 36.83 15.38
CA HIS A 547 0.19 37.56 14.12
C HIS A 547 -0.45 38.95 14.29
N LEU A 548 -1.47 39.07 15.15
CA LEU A 548 -2.12 40.34 15.49
C LEU A 548 -1.17 41.28 16.25
N GLU A 549 -0.38 40.74 17.18
CA GLU A 549 0.64 41.50 17.92
C GLU A 549 1.81 41.96 17.02
N SER A 550 2.18 41.16 16.02
CA SER A 550 3.16 41.54 14.99
C SER A 550 2.63 42.64 14.07
N ALA A 551 1.37 42.53 13.62
CA ALA A 551 0.73 43.54 12.79
C ALA A 551 0.61 44.90 13.50
N LEU A 552 0.23 44.91 14.78
CA LEU A 552 0.13 46.11 15.60
C LEU A 552 1.50 46.81 15.81
N LYS A 553 2.58 46.04 16.01
CA LYS A 553 3.93 46.59 16.13
C LYS A 553 4.46 47.19 14.82
N SER A 554 4.01 46.70 13.66
CA SER A 554 4.39 47.29 12.36
C SER A 554 3.72 48.64 12.09
N VAL A 555 2.54 48.88 12.68
CA VAL A 555 1.79 50.14 12.54
C VAL A 555 2.37 51.24 13.43
N GLU A 556 2.89 50.90 14.62
CA GLU A 556 3.55 51.88 15.50
C GLU A 556 4.97 52.29 15.03
N GLY A 557 5.59 51.51 14.12
CA GLY A 557 6.92 51.78 13.59
C GLY A 557 7.01 52.73 12.39
N SER A 558 5.88 53.18 11.81
CA SER A 558 5.85 53.92 10.54
C SER A 558 5.29 55.35 10.61
N GLY A 559 5.40 56.02 11.76
CA GLY A 559 4.80 57.35 11.97
C GLY A 559 5.71 58.40 12.58
N SER A 560 6.73 58.90 11.85
CA SER A 560 7.06 60.34 11.91
C SER A 560 7.85 60.79 10.69
N GLY A 561 7.25 61.71 9.94
CA GLY A 561 7.94 62.42 8.86
C GLY A 561 7.05 62.67 7.66
N PHE A 562 6.05 63.54 7.76
CA PHE A 562 5.71 64.39 6.63
C PHE A 562 5.15 65.74 7.07
N VAL A 563 5.60 66.74 6.32
CA VAL A 563 5.61 68.19 6.55
C VAL A 563 4.25 68.80 6.23
N SER A 564 3.87 69.84 6.99
CA SER A 564 2.67 70.63 6.76
C SER A 564 2.86 71.60 5.57
N LEU A 565 2.00 71.49 4.56
CA LEU A 565 1.69 72.51 3.55
C LEU A 565 0.16 72.48 3.46
N GLY A 566 -0.61 73.48 3.90
CA GLY A 566 -0.56 74.87 3.49
C GLY A 566 -1.78 75.12 2.61
N PHE A 567 -2.94 75.42 3.22
CA PHE A 567 -4.12 75.91 2.51
C PHE A 567 -4.43 77.32 3.01
N GLU A 568 -4.14 78.30 2.15
CA GLU A 568 -4.49 79.71 2.32
C GLU A 568 -6.01 79.90 2.20
N ALA A 569 -6.57 80.65 3.15
CA ALA A 569 -7.88 81.26 3.03
C ALA A 569 -7.71 82.75 2.72
N VAL A 570 -8.17 83.17 1.54
CA VAL A 570 -8.22 84.56 1.10
C VAL A 570 -9.46 85.25 1.68
N LYS A 571 -9.23 86.29 2.47
CA LYS A 571 -10.04 87.51 2.72
C LYS A 571 -8.97 88.57 3.06
N GLY A 572 -8.79 89.70 2.37
CA GLY A 572 -9.76 90.68 1.88
C GLY A 572 -9.67 91.92 2.78
N GLU A 573 -9.12 93.02 2.22
CA GLU A 573 -9.13 94.45 2.70
C GLU A 573 -8.28 94.76 3.96
N ASP A 574 -7.45 95.82 4.09
CA ASP A 574 -7.33 97.14 3.43
C ASP A 574 -5.87 97.68 3.56
N ASP A 575 -5.55 98.68 2.72
CA ASP A 575 -4.36 99.57 2.60
C ASP A 575 -3.05 99.07 1.96
#